data_AF-A0A420J7S7-F1
#
_entry.id   AF-A0A420J7S7-F1
#
_cell.length_a   1.000
_cell.length_b   1.000
_cell.length_c   1.000
_cell.angle_alpha   90.00
_cell.angle_beta   90.00
_cell.angle_gamma   90.00
#
_symmetry.space_group_name_H-M   'P 1'
#
loop_
_entity.id
_entity.type
_entity.pdbx_description
1 polymer ?
#
loop_
_entity_poly.entity_id
_entity_poly.type
_entity_poly.pdbx_seq_one_letter_code
_entity_poly.pdbx_strand_id
1 'polypeptide(L)'
;MKANSKDVTIKNLAKLLLNSLIGRCGMHPIQPITKIFFKDKVGDILLTRKVTQEVEITQNHTLLSYLPGPDSDLIQEFELDDNKVCLKDLCNVDKQTFIKNISIPVAAAVTSYARIFMSKVKLDILKNNGKIFYSDTDSIITDIELDKSLVDDKQIGKFKLEYDIDLAVMPAPKVYCLKLKDPDNILPAGKKIIMKAKGGSTRNLTIEDFIRMVDLVPMDIRKKSSITD
;
A
#
# COMPACT_ATOMS: atom_id res chain seq x y z
N MET A 1 6.75 -14.69 -12.04
CA MET A 1 7.84 -15.67 -12.12
C MET A 1 8.56 -15.69 -10.79
N LYS A 2 8.63 -16.83 -10.08
CA LYS A 2 9.74 -17.04 -9.16
C LYS A 2 10.94 -17.26 -10.06
N ALA A 3 11.96 -16.43 -9.99
CA ALA A 3 13.27 -16.94 -10.36
C ALA A 3 13.47 -18.17 -9.45
N ASN A 4 13.65 -19.36 -10.02
CA ASN A 4 14.11 -20.55 -9.28
C ASN A 4 15.57 -20.36 -8.83
N SER A 5 15.94 -19.12 -8.51
CA SER A 5 17.21 -18.76 -7.94
C SER A 5 17.18 -19.19 -6.48
N LYS A 6 18.22 -19.93 -6.08
CA LYS A 6 18.50 -20.21 -4.67
C LYS A 6 18.84 -18.93 -3.91
N ASP A 7 19.19 -17.85 -4.61
CA ASP A 7 19.48 -16.54 -4.04
C ASP A 7 18.20 -15.76 -3.75
N VAL A 8 17.98 -15.53 -2.45
CA VAL A 8 16.86 -14.75 -1.90
C VAL A 8 16.83 -13.32 -2.44
N THR A 9 18.00 -12.72 -2.68
CA THR A 9 18.13 -11.34 -3.16
C THR A 9 17.61 -11.22 -4.59
N ILE A 10 18.06 -12.10 -5.49
CA ILE A 10 17.61 -12.13 -6.88
C ILE A 10 16.10 -12.38 -6.96
N LYS A 11 15.59 -13.29 -6.12
CA LYS A 11 14.16 -13.56 -6.02
C LYS A 11 13.37 -12.33 -5.57
N ASN A 12 13.87 -11.60 -4.58
CA ASN A 12 13.23 -10.38 -4.09
C ASN A 12 13.29 -9.25 -5.12
N LEU A 13 14.40 -9.10 -5.83
CA LEU A 13 14.54 -8.13 -6.92
C LEU A 13 13.56 -8.43 -8.06
N ALA A 14 13.46 -9.69 -8.49
CA ALA A 14 12.51 -10.10 -9.53
C ALA A 14 11.05 -9.83 -9.12
N LYS A 15 10.70 -10.13 -7.86
CA LYS A 15 9.37 -9.78 -7.30
C LYS A 15 9.14 -8.27 -7.28
N LEU A 16 10.14 -7.50 -6.86
CA LEU A 16 10.06 -6.04 -6.80
C LEU A 16 9.81 -5.46 -8.19
N LEU A 17 10.58 -5.86 -9.19
CA LEU A 17 10.43 -5.39 -10.57
C LEU A 17 9.00 -5.64 -11.10
N LEU A 18 8.45 -6.84 -10.85
CA LEU A 18 7.11 -7.19 -11.31
C LEU A 18 6.02 -6.37 -10.60
N ASN A 19 6.08 -6.26 -9.27
CA ASN A 19 5.11 -5.51 -8.49
C ASN A 19 5.18 -4.00 -8.78
N SER A 20 6.40 -3.49 -9.00
CA SER A 20 6.64 -2.08 -9.33
C SER A 20 6.12 -1.69 -10.71
N LEU A 21 6.13 -2.62 -11.66
CA LEU A 21 5.62 -2.37 -13.01
C LEU A 21 4.13 -2.01 -12.98
N ILE A 22 3.30 -2.81 -12.29
CA ILE A 22 1.87 -2.55 -12.15
C ILE A 22 1.64 -1.23 -11.42
N GLY A 23 2.39 -0.98 -10.34
CA GLY A 23 2.33 0.29 -9.60
C GLY A 23 2.65 1.49 -10.49
N ARG A 24 3.65 1.38 -11.36
CA ARG A 24 4.03 2.43 -12.31
C ARG A 24 2.93 2.70 -13.34
N CYS A 25 2.28 1.66 -13.86
CA CYS A 25 1.15 1.82 -14.77
C CYS A 25 -0.01 2.60 -14.14
N GLY A 26 -0.25 2.41 -12.83
CA GLY A 26 -1.35 3.05 -12.08
C GLY A 26 -0.99 4.36 -11.38
N MET A 27 0.15 4.98 -11.68
CA MET A 27 0.55 6.25 -11.04
C MET A 27 -0.38 7.39 -11.48
N HIS A 28 -0.66 8.31 -10.55
CA HIS A 28 -1.39 9.54 -10.88
C HIS A 28 -0.57 10.38 -11.88
N PRO A 29 -1.17 10.81 -13.01
CA PRO A 29 -0.44 11.51 -14.08
C PRO A 29 0.17 12.82 -13.63
N ILE A 30 -0.49 13.51 -12.71
CA ILE A 30 -0.09 14.81 -12.17
C ILE A 30 0.42 14.59 -10.75
N GLN A 31 1.71 14.79 -10.51
CA GLN A 31 2.28 14.66 -9.17
C GLN A 31 2.56 16.03 -8.57
N PRO A 32 2.17 16.27 -7.29
CA PRO A 32 2.55 17.49 -6.61
C PRO A 32 4.07 17.58 -6.50
N ILE A 33 4.60 18.79 -6.67
CA ILE A 33 6.01 19.10 -6.47
C ILE A 33 6.17 19.56 -5.02
N THR A 34 7.02 18.87 -4.27
CA THR A 34 7.40 19.28 -2.91
C THR A 34 8.80 19.89 -2.94
N LYS A 35 8.91 21.16 -2.55
CA LYS A 35 10.18 21.89 -2.50
C LYS A 35 10.24 22.83 -1.30
N ILE A 36 11.46 23.11 -0.85
CA ILE A 36 11.72 24.11 0.18
C ILE A 36 11.95 25.45 -0.51
N PHE A 37 11.24 26.48 -0.06
CA PHE A 37 11.37 27.85 -0.52
C PHE A 37 11.75 28.77 0.61
N PHE A 38 12.40 29.87 0.27
CA PHE A 38 12.54 31.00 1.17
C PHE A 38 11.22 31.77 1.26
N LYS A 39 10.89 32.33 2.42
CA LYS A 39 9.59 32.99 2.67
C LYS A 39 9.26 34.12 1.67
N ASP A 40 10.28 34.82 1.16
CA ASP A 40 10.14 35.86 0.14
C ASP A 40 9.54 35.33 -1.18
N LYS A 41 9.76 34.06 -1.52
CA LYS A 41 9.30 33.43 -2.78
C LYS A 41 8.04 32.58 -2.62
N VAL A 42 7.54 32.42 -1.39
CA VAL A 42 6.33 31.64 -1.11
C VAL A 42 5.08 32.33 -1.69
N GLY A 43 5.01 33.66 -1.59
CA GLY A 43 3.88 34.46 -2.08
C GLY A 43 3.62 34.24 -3.58
N ASP A 44 4.67 34.28 -4.41
CA ASP A 44 4.56 34.08 -5.85
C ASP A 44 3.93 32.72 -6.22
N ILE A 45 4.22 31.68 -5.41
CA ILE A 45 3.71 30.33 -5.63
C ILE A 45 2.27 30.21 -5.17
N LEU A 46 1.92 30.80 -4.03
CA LEU A 46 0.55 30.82 -3.51
C LEU A 46 -0.42 31.53 -4.46
N LEU A 47 0.05 32.58 -5.14
CA LEU A 47 -0.77 33.37 -6.07
C LEU A 47 -1.00 32.66 -7.41
N THR A 48 -0.11 31.74 -7.80
CA THR A 48 -0.14 31.16 -9.15
C THR A 48 -0.51 29.68 -9.15
N ARG A 49 -0.34 28.96 -8.03
CA ARG A 49 -0.44 27.50 -8.00
C ARG A 49 -1.28 26.99 -6.85
N LYS A 50 -1.97 25.89 -7.10
CA LYS A 50 -2.71 25.15 -6.07
C LYS A 50 -1.76 24.47 -5.09
N VAL A 51 -1.60 25.07 -3.91
CA VAL A 51 -0.85 24.49 -2.79
C VAL A 51 -1.71 23.45 -2.08
N THR A 52 -1.16 22.26 -1.88
CA THR A 52 -1.80 21.17 -1.13
C THR A 52 -1.33 21.10 0.30
N GLN A 53 -0.09 21.51 0.57
CA GLN A 53 0.50 21.48 1.90
C GLN A 53 1.56 22.56 2.05
N GLU A 54 1.52 23.23 3.20
CA GLU A 54 2.51 24.20 3.64
C GLU A 54 2.99 23.82 5.04
N VAL A 55 4.31 23.76 5.23
CA VAL A 55 4.92 23.51 6.54
C VAL A 55 6.10 24.45 6.71
N GLU A 56 6.03 25.33 7.72
CA GLU A 56 7.18 26.13 8.12
C GLU A 56 8.23 25.22 8.78
N ILE A 57 9.43 25.19 8.22
CA ILE A 57 10.55 24.42 8.78
C ILE A 57 11.39 25.31 9.70
N THR A 58 11.70 26.52 9.23
CA THR A 58 12.47 27.52 9.98
C THR A 58 11.87 28.90 9.78
N GLN A 59 12.37 29.89 10.51
CA GLN A 59 11.92 31.28 10.37
C GLN A 59 12.00 31.81 8.93
N ASN A 60 12.91 31.29 8.10
CA ASN A 60 13.14 31.75 6.72
C ASN A 60 12.78 30.72 5.63
N HIS A 61 12.42 29.49 5.99
CA HIS A 61 12.16 28.43 5.01
C HIS A 61 10.83 27.75 5.24
N THR A 62 10.11 27.56 4.14
CA THR A 62 8.81 26.89 4.09
C THR A 62 8.87 25.74 3.10
N LEU A 63 8.40 24.57 3.52
CA LEU A 63 8.15 23.43 2.64
C LEU A 63 6.78 23.60 2.01
N LEU A 64 6.75 23.70 0.68
CA LEU A 64 5.50 23.75 -0.08
C LEU A 64 5.37 22.52 -0.95
N SER A 65 4.19 21.90 -0.89
CA SER A 65 3.72 20.93 -1.87
C SER A 65 2.62 21.57 -2.71
N TYR A 66 2.77 21.60 -4.03
CA TYR A 66 1.82 22.25 -4.93
C TYR A 66 1.66 21.48 -6.25
N LEU A 67 0.52 21.63 -6.92
CA LEU A 67 0.30 20.99 -8.22
C LEU A 67 1.09 21.71 -9.34
N PRO A 68 1.69 20.95 -10.26
CA PRO A 68 2.41 21.51 -11.39
C PRO A 68 1.42 22.13 -12.38
N GLY A 69 1.46 23.44 -12.52
CA GLY A 69 0.63 24.21 -13.45
C GLY A 69 -0.04 25.39 -12.77
N PRO A 70 -0.40 26.43 -13.53
CA PRO A 70 -1.17 27.54 -13.02
C PRO A 70 -2.60 27.11 -12.65
N ASP A 71 -3.12 27.66 -11.56
CA ASP A 71 -4.53 27.51 -11.21
C ASP A 71 -5.34 28.67 -11.81
N SER A 72 -6.28 28.36 -12.70
CA SER A 72 -7.10 29.35 -13.41
C SER A 72 -7.96 30.18 -12.46
N ASP A 73 -8.44 29.57 -11.38
CA ASP A 73 -9.33 30.23 -10.44
C ASP A 73 -8.55 31.28 -9.64
N LEU A 74 -7.31 30.97 -9.23
CA LEU A 74 -6.42 31.90 -8.55
C LEU A 74 -5.99 33.05 -9.47
N ILE A 75 -5.70 32.77 -10.75
CA ILE A 75 -5.31 33.81 -11.69
C ILE A 75 -6.46 34.80 -11.91
N GLN A 76 -7.69 34.30 -12.03
CA GLN A 76 -8.87 35.14 -12.16
C GLN A 76 -9.17 35.94 -10.89
N GLU A 77 -8.99 35.34 -9.70
CA GLU A 77 -9.20 35.99 -8.40
C GLU A 77 -8.21 37.14 -8.17
N PHE A 78 -6.95 36.98 -8.58
CA PHE A 78 -5.88 37.96 -8.36
C PHE A 78 -5.62 38.87 -9.58
N GLU A 79 -6.48 38.85 -10.59
CA GLU A 79 -6.38 39.64 -11.84
C GLU A 79 -4.99 39.55 -12.50
N LEU A 80 -4.35 38.37 -12.45
CA LEU A 80 -3.02 38.19 -13.03
C LEU A 80 -3.12 38.08 -14.57
N ASP A 81 -2.10 38.60 -15.27
CA ASP A 81 -2.03 38.49 -16.74
C ASP A 81 -1.84 37.02 -17.15
N ASP A 82 -2.96 36.37 -17.48
CA ASP A 82 -3.07 34.97 -17.93
C ASP A 82 -1.99 34.61 -18.95
N ASN A 83 -1.76 35.50 -19.91
CA ASN A 83 -0.80 35.28 -20.99
C ASN A 83 0.63 35.25 -20.45
N LYS A 84 1.01 36.13 -19.51
CA LYS A 84 2.36 36.14 -18.94
C LYS A 84 2.64 34.96 -18.01
N VAL A 85 1.64 34.52 -17.23
CA VAL A 85 1.77 33.36 -16.34
C VAL A 85 1.84 32.08 -17.17
N CYS A 86 0.92 31.91 -18.14
CA CYS A 86 0.92 30.77 -19.05
C CYS A 86 2.16 30.74 -19.94
N LEU A 87 2.66 31.86 -20.47
CA LEU A 87 3.87 31.89 -21.30
C LEU A 87 5.12 31.45 -20.50
N LYS A 88 5.29 31.87 -19.24
CA LYS A 88 6.41 31.41 -18.39
C LYS A 88 6.36 29.91 -18.10
N ASP A 89 5.16 29.35 -17.93
CA ASP A 89 4.98 27.90 -17.73
C ASP A 89 5.03 27.11 -19.05
N LEU A 90 4.63 27.71 -20.18
CA LEU A 90 4.75 27.17 -21.53
C LEU A 90 6.23 27.04 -21.96
N CYS A 91 7.07 27.99 -21.56
CA CYS A 91 8.53 27.91 -21.73
C CYS A 91 9.17 26.74 -20.94
N ASN A 92 8.45 26.17 -19.96
CA ASN A 92 8.85 25.02 -19.17
C ASN A 92 8.08 23.73 -19.50
N VAL A 93 7.39 23.66 -20.65
CA VAL A 93 6.51 22.52 -21.04
C VAL A 93 7.25 21.19 -21.13
N ASP A 94 8.53 21.19 -21.46
CA ASP A 94 9.36 19.96 -21.41
C ASP A 94 9.53 19.39 -20.00
N LYS A 95 9.22 20.18 -18.96
CA LYS A 95 9.29 19.84 -17.53
C LYS A 95 7.94 19.79 -16.83
N GLN A 96 6.81 19.87 -17.55
CA GLN A 96 5.55 19.49 -16.92
C GLN A 96 5.69 18.02 -16.51
N THR A 97 5.55 17.76 -15.21
CA THR A 97 5.71 16.47 -14.53
C THR A 97 4.62 15.48 -14.89
N PHE A 98 4.18 15.47 -16.14
CA PHE A 98 3.34 14.45 -16.71
C PHE A 98 4.20 13.21 -16.93
N ILE A 99 3.94 12.16 -16.15
CA ILE A 99 4.69 10.91 -16.28
C ILE A 99 4.28 10.26 -17.60
N LYS A 100 5.15 10.34 -18.61
CA LYS A 100 4.88 9.80 -19.96
C LYS A 100 4.79 8.27 -20.03
N ASN A 101 5.18 7.56 -18.97
CA ASN A 101 5.29 6.10 -18.93
C ASN A 101 4.28 5.46 -17.95
N ILE A 102 3.01 5.89 -18.03
CA ILE A 102 1.90 5.30 -17.27
C ILE A 102 0.87 4.69 -18.21
N SER A 103 0.11 3.72 -17.72
CA SER A 103 -1.03 3.16 -18.44
C SER A 103 -2.11 2.77 -17.44
N ILE A 104 -2.97 3.73 -17.15
CA ILE A 104 -4.12 3.56 -16.25
C ILE A 104 -5.01 2.40 -16.70
N PRO A 105 -5.32 2.23 -18.01
CA PRO A 105 -6.13 1.09 -18.47
C PRO A 105 -5.49 -0.26 -18.17
N VAL A 106 -4.16 -0.39 -18.34
CA VAL A 106 -3.45 -1.65 -18.04
C VAL A 106 -3.51 -1.96 -16.55
N ALA A 107 -3.24 -0.98 -15.69
CA ALA A 107 -3.34 -1.17 -14.24
C ALA A 107 -4.77 -1.54 -13.80
N ALA A 108 -5.78 -0.89 -14.37
CA ALA A 108 -7.19 -1.17 -14.11
C ALA A 108 -7.57 -2.59 -14.57
N ALA A 109 -7.15 -3.01 -15.77
CA ALA A 109 -7.43 -4.33 -16.31
C ALA A 109 -6.79 -5.44 -15.45
N VAL A 110 -5.51 -5.29 -15.08
CA VAL A 110 -4.79 -6.27 -14.26
C VAL A 110 -5.42 -6.40 -12.87
N THR A 111 -5.69 -5.27 -12.20
CA THR A 111 -6.31 -5.28 -10.86
C THR A 111 -7.74 -5.81 -10.86
N SER A 112 -8.51 -5.50 -11.90
CA SER A 112 -9.87 -6.03 -12.07
C SER A 112 -9.85 -7.54 -12.31
N TYR A 113 -8.95 -8.02 -13.18
CA TYR A 113 -8.80 -9.45 -13.43
C TYR A 113 -8.40 -10.22 -12.17
N ALA A 114 -7.45 -9.69 -11.38
CA ALA A 114 -7.05 -10.29 -10.10
C ALA A 114 -8.24 -10.40 -9.13
N ARG A 115 -9.08 -9.35 -9.03
CA ARG A 115 -10.30 -9.38 -8.20
C ARG A 115 -11.31 -10.40 -8.70
N ILE A 116 -11.56 -10.45 -10.02
CA ILE A 116 -12.46 -11.44 -10.63
C ILE A 116 -11.99 -12.85 -10.33
N PHE A 117 -10.69 -13.12 -10.48
CA PHE A 117 -10.09 -14.40 -10.16
C PHE A 117 -10.32 -14.79 -8.68
N MET A 118 -10.01 -13.88 -7.75
CA MET A 118 -10.26 -14.13 -6.32
C MET A 118 -11.74 -14.33 -6.00
N SER A 119 -12.64 -13.60 -6.67
CA SER A 119 -14.08 -13.78 -6.49
C SER A 119 -14.56 -15.14 -6.98
N LYS A 120 -14.03 -15.66 -8.10
CA LYS A 120 -14.33 -17.02 -8.57
C LYS A 120 -13.94 -18.08 -7.53
N VAL A 121 -12.71 -17.99 -7.02
CA VAL A 121 -12.22 -18.89 -5.97
C VAL A 121 -13.12 -18.86 -4.73
N LYS A 122 -13.54 -17.66 -4.30
CA LYS A 122 -14.47 -17.51 -3.17
C LYS A 122 -15.83 -18.16 -3.45
N LEU A 123 -16.39 -17.95 -4.64
CA LEU A 123 -17.66 -18.58 -5.02
C LEU A 123 -17.55 -20.10 -5.04
N ASP A 124 -16.43 -20.65 -5.51
CA ASP A 124 -16.22 -22.10 -5.54
C ASP A 124 -16.08 -22.67 -4.13
N ILE A 125 -15.47 -21.94 -3.19
CA ILE A 125 -15.46 -22.33 -1.77
C ILE A 125 -16.87 -22.40 -1.21
N LEU A 126 -17.67 -21.35 -1.44
CA LEU A 126 -19.04 -21.28 -0.93
C LEU A 126 -19.94 -22.37 -1.53
N LYS A 127 -19.78 -22.69 -2.81
CA LYS A 127 -20.50 -23.79 -3.48
C LYS A 127 -20.17 -25.16 -2.90
N ASN A 128 -18.95 -25.33 -2.40
CA ASN A 128 -18.50 -26.56 -1.73
C ASN A 128 -18.79 -26.53 -0.21
N ASN A 129 -19.73 -25.69 0.23
CA ASN A 129 -20.13 -25.52 1.63
C ASN A 129 -19.00 -25.09 2.58
N GLY A 130 -17.92 -24.49 2.06
CA GLY A 130 -16.85 -23.93 2.87
C GLY A 130 -17.18 -22.54 3.40
N LYS A 131 -16.55 -22.17 4.51
CA LYS A 131 -16.62 -20.84 5.13
C LYS A 131 -15.34 -20.07 4.85
N ILE A 132 -15.51 -18.84 4.39
CA ILE A 132 -14.40 -17.91 4.17
C ILE A 132 -14.28 -17.01 5.40
N PHE A 133 -13.18 -17.12 6.13
CA PHE A 133 -12.94 -16.30 7.33
C PHE A 133 -12.27 -14.96 6.98
N TYR A 134 -11.41 -14.95 5.96
CA TYR A 134 -10.67 -13.74 5.59
C TYR A 134 -10.14 -13.82 4.15
N SER A 135 -9.94 -12.67 3.52
CA SER A 135 -9.21 -12.55 2.27
C SER A 135 -8.60 -11.17 2.11
N ASP A 136 -7.32 -11.11 1.70
CA ASP A 136 -6.62 -9.86 1.38
C ASP A 136 -5.82 -10.03 0.09
N THR A 137 -6.19 -9.25 -0.92
CA THR A 137 -5.55 -9.15 -2.24
C THR A 137 -5.43 -10.48 -2.99
N ASP A 138 -4.49 -11.33 -2.60
CA ASP A 138 -4.10 -12.61 -3.20
C ASP A 138 -4.07 -13.78 -2.19
N SER A 139 -4.62 -13.56 -0.99
CA SER A 139 -4.70 -14.56 0.08
C SER A 139 -6.14 -14.84 0.51
N ILE A 140 -6.38 -16.05 1.03
CA ILE A 140 -7.67 -16.48 1.57
C ILE A 140 -7.45 -17.43 2.75
N ILE A 141 -8.31 -17.30 3.78
CA ILE A 141 -8.38 -18.23 4.92
C ILE A 141 -9.77 -18.86 4.89
N THR A 142 -9.81 -20.19 4.87
CA THR A 142 -11.02 -21.00 4.69
C THR A 142 -10.89 -22.31 5.48
N ASP A 143 -12.01 -22.96 5.80
CA ASP A 143 -12.06 -24.25 6.51
C ASP A 143 -11.95 -25.47 5.60
N ILE A 144 -12.10 -25.29 4.28
CA ILE A 144 -11.94 -26.35 3.28
C ILE A 144 -10.64 -26.22 2.50
N GLU A 145 -10.16 -27.35 1.98
CA GLU A 145 -9.09 -27.36 0.99
C GLU A 145 -9.58 -26.79 -0.35
N LEU A 146 -8.69 -26.03 -1.02
CA LEU A 146 -8.95 -25.58 -2.38
C LEU A 146 -8.71 -26.73 -3.36
N ASP A 147 -9.33 -26.66 -4.54
CA ASP A 147 -9.07 -27.61 -5.62
C ASP A 147 -7.55 -27.68 -5.92
N LYS A 148 -7.02 -28.91 -6.00
CA LYS A 148 -5.63 -29.20 -6.35
C LYS A 148 -5.22 -28.57 -7.68
N SER A 149 -6.17 -28.33 -8.59
CA SER A 149 -5.92 -27.60 -9.84
C SER A 149 -5.45 -26.15 -9.60
N LEU A 150 -5.89 -25.53 -8.51
CA LEU A 150 -5.59 -24.15 -8.11
C LEU A 150 -4.40 -24.05 -7.14
N VAL A 151 -3.90 -25.16 -6.59
CA VAL A 151 -2.86 -25.18 -5.56
C VAL A 151 -1.56 -25.77 -6.12
N ASP A 152 -0.48 -24.99 -6.08
CA ASP A 152 0.87 -25.41 -6.47
C ASP A 152 1.91 -24.47 -5.86
N ASP A 153 3.02 -25.00 -5.35
CA ASP A 153 4.05 -24.21 -4.66
C ASP A 153 4.99 -23.46 -5.61
N LYS A 154 5.06 -23.86 -6.88
CA LYS A 154 6.04 -23.40 -7.88
C LYS A 154 5.40 -22.69 -9.06
N GLN A 155 4.20 -23.11 -9.48
CA GLN A 155 3.53 -22.55 -10.63
C GLN A 155 2.99 -21.13 -10.37
N ILE A 156 3.14 -20.27 -11.37
CA ILE A 156 2.63 -18.90 -11.31
C ILE A 156 1.10 -18.89 -11.42
N GLY A 157 0.44 -18.04 -10.64
CA GLY A 157 -1.02 -17.87 -10.67
C GLY A 157 -1.80 -18.91 -9.85
N LYS A 158 -1.11 -19.88 -9.25
CA LYS A 158 -1.69 -20.85 -8.31
C LYS A 158 -1.41 -20.44 -6.86
N PHE A 159 -2.29 -20.89 -5.97
CA PHE A 159 -2.15 -20.69 -4.54
C PHE A 159 -1.08 -21.60 -3.97
N LYS A 160 -0.31 -21.08 -3.04
CA LYS A 160 0.58 -21.87 -2.20
C LYS A 160 -0.09 -22.04 -0.83
N LEU A 161 -0.14 -23.26 -0.31
CA LEU A 161 -0.46 -23.47 1.09
C LEU A 161 0.66 -22.86 1.95
N GLU A 162 0.37 -21.75 2.64
CA GLU A 162 1.35 -21.07 3.48
C GLU A 162 1.34 -21.59 4.92
N TYR A 163 0.15 -21.81 5.49
CA TYR A 163 -0.03 -22.09 6.91
C TYR A 163 -1.20 -23.05 7.14
N ASP A 164 -1.03 -23.98 8.07
CA ASP A 164 -2.14 -24.72 8.70
C ASP A 164 -2.43 -24.10 10.08
N ILE A 165 -3.66 -23.62 10.25
CA ILE A 165 -4.05 -22.71 11.32
C ILE A 165 -4.95 -23.43 12.32
N ASP A 166 -4.57 -23.36 13.61
CA ASP A 166 -5.32 -23.85 14.77
C ASP A 166 -6.37 -22.82 15.20
N LEU A 167 -5.94 -21.56 15.33
CA LEU A 167 -6.78 -20.45 15.76
C LEU A 167 -6.43 -19.21 14.93
N ALA A 168 -7.46 -18.49 14.48
CA ALA A 168 -7.31 -17.21 13.81
C ALA A 168 -8.19 -16.15 14.48
N VAL A 169 -7.60 -15.02 14.87
CA VAL A 169 -8.31 -13.86 15.42
C VAL A 169 -8.07 -12.68 14.48
N MET A 170 -9.13 -12.15 13.89
CA MET A 170 -9.07 -11.19 12.78
C MET A 170 -10.03 -10.02 13.03
N PRO A 171 -9.69 -9.08 13.93
CA PRO A 171 -10.59 -7.99 14.30
C PRO A 171 -10.83 -6.98 13.18
N ALA A 172 -9.88 -6.81 12.24
CA ALA A 172 -10.00 -5.81 11.18
C ALA A 172 -9.17 -6.17 9.94
N PRO A 173 -9.43 -5.52 8.78
CA PRO A 173 -8.59 -5.69 7.58
C PRO A 173 -7.11 -5.42 7.87
N LYS A 174 -6.25 -6.38 7.52
CA LYS A 174 -4.78 -6.33 7.75
C LYS A 174 -4.36 -6.29 9.23
N VAL A 175 -5.27 -6.69 10.13
CA VAL A 175 -5.00 -6.85 11.56
C VAL A 175 -5.45 -8.26 11.96
N TYR A 176 -4.50 -9.15 12.22
CA TYR A 176 -4.80 -10.54 12.57
C TYR A 176 -3.69 -11.23 13.37
N CYS A 177 -4.10 -12.26 14.11
CA CYS A 177 -3.24 -13.18 14.82
C CYS A 177 -3.61 -14.63 14.46
N LEU A 178 -2.62 -15.42 14.02
CA LEU A 178 -2.78 -16.83 13.66
C LEU A 178 -1.91 -17.69 14.56
N LYS A 179 -2.49 -18.70 15.19
CA LYS A 179 -1.79 -19.78 15.88
C LYS A 179 -1.74 -20.99 14.96
N LEU A 180 -0.56 -21.53 14.70
CA LEU A 180 -0.35 -22.64 13.77
C LEU A 180 -0.56 -24.00 14.45
N LYS A 181 -1.06 -25.00 13.72
CA LYS A 181 -1.27 -26.37 14.23
C LYS A 181 0.04 -27.15 14.40
N ASP A 182 1.00 -26.98 13.49
CA ASP A 182 2.09 -27.93 13.26
C ASP A 182 3.47 -27.44 13.75
N PRO A 183 4.28 -28.27 14.47
CA PRO A 183 5.69 -28.01 14.72
C PRO A 183 6.58 -27.91 13.45
N ASP A 184 6.22 -28.50 12.31
CA ASP A 184 7.04 -28.38 11.10
C ASP A 184 6.84 -27.04 10.37
N ASN A 185 5.74 -26.34 10.65
CA ASN A 185 5.48 -24.96 10.23
C ASN A 185 6.06 -23.92 11.22
N ILE A 186 7.12 -24.29 11.94
CA ILE A 186 7.90 -23.34 12.73
C ILE A 186 8.51 -22.31 11.78
N LEU A 187 8.16 -21.03 12.01
CA LEU A 187 8.84 -19.91 11.35
C LEU A 187 10.36 -20.00 11.62
N PRO A 188 11.23 -19.38 10.79
CA PRO A 188 12.69 -19.39 10.96
C PRO A 188 13.22 -18.92 12.34
N ALA A 189 12.33 -18.43 13.22
CA ALA A 189 12.58 -17.95 14.56
C ALA A 189 11.93 -18.80 15.68
N GLY A 190 11.47 -20.04 15.42
CA GLY A 190 10.85 -20.87 16.46
C GLY A 190 9.39 -20.51 16.79
N LYS A 191 8.80 -19.54 16.09
CA LYS A 191 7.50 -18.95 16.43
C LYS A 191 6.35 -19.77 15.87
N LYS A 192 5.39 -20.13 16.74
CA LYS A 192 4.10 -20.77 16.41
C LYS A 192 2.97 -19.78 16.13
N ILE A 193 3.22 -18.48 16.29
CA ILE A 193 2.22 -17.43 16.19
C ILE A 193 2.66 -16.39 15.15
N ILE A 194 1.73 -16.02 14.27
CA ILE A 194 1.90 -14.96 13.27
C ILE A 194 0.99 -13.81 13.66
N MET A 195 1.57 -12.62 13.82
CA MET A 195 0.82 -11.41 14.12
C MET A 195 1.06 -10.36 13.04
N LYS A 196 -0.01 -9.74 12.57
CA LYS A 196 0.02 -8.60 11.66
C LYS A 196 -0.87 -7.51 12.24
N ALA A 197 -0.35 -6.30 12.34
CA ALA A 197 -1.10 -5.12 12.74
C ALA A 197 -0.69 -3.95 11.85
N LYS A 198 -1.55 -3.54 10.92
CA LYS A 198 -1.29 -2.34 10.11
C LYS A 198 -1.41 -1.09 11.00
N GLY A 199 -0.38 -0.25 10.98
CA GLY A 199 -0.36 1.01 11.76
C GLY A 199 0.21 0.90 13.17
N GLY A 200 0.67 -0.29 13.61
CA GLY A 200 1.28 -0.49 14.93
C GLY A 200 2.36 -1.58 14.93
N SER A 201 3.17 -1.61 16.00
CA SER A 201 4.16 -2.66 16.21
C SER A 201 3.52 -3.89 16.85
N THR A 202 3.85 -5.08 16.34
CA THR A 202 3.36 -6.35 16.89
C THR A 202 4.26 -6.93 17.99
N ARG A 203 5.38 -6.27 18.33
CA ARG A 203 6.39 -6.82 19.25
C ARG A 203 5.86 -7.10 20.66
N ASN A 204 4.90 -6.29 21.11
CA ASN A 204 4.35 -6.36 22.47
C ASN A 204 2.91 -6.87 22.50
N LEU A 205 2.39 -7.39 21.38
CA LEU A 205 1.02 -7.90 21.31
C LEU A 205 1.00 -9.40 21.62
N THR A 206 -0.08 -9.82 22.27
CA THR A 206 -0.42 -11.19 22.66
C THR A 206 -1.69 -11.63 21.93
N ILE A 207 -2.05 -12.92 21.97
CA ILE A 207 -3.29 -13.37 21.32
C ILE A 207 -4.51 -12.73 22.00
N GLU A 208 -4.44 -12.59 23.33
CA GLU A 208 -5.45 -11.97 24.19
C GLU A 208 -5.71 -10.51 23.80
N ASP A 209 -4.67 -9.80 23.37
CA ASP A 209 -4.82 -8.44 22.82
C ASP A 209 -5.70 -8.42 21.57
N PHE A 210 -5.49 -9.38 20.64
CA PHE A 210 -6.33 -9.48 19.45
C PHE A 210 -7.76 -9.88 19.78
N ILE A 211 -7.98 -10.72 20.79
CA ILE A 211 -9.32 -11.08 21.27
C ILE A 211 -10.02 -9.84 21.83
N ARG A 212 -9.33 -9.06 22.69
CA ARG A 212 -9.85 -7.80 23.22
C ARG A 212 -10.23 -6.79 22.13
N MET A 213 -9.49 -6.77 21.02
CA MET A 213 -9.83 -5.92 19.87
C MET A 213 -11.14 -6.34 19.18
N VAL A 214 -11.44 -7.64 19.13
CA VAL A 214 -12.74 -8.13 18.62
C VAL A 214 -13.88 -7.64 19.49
N ASP A 215 -13.67 -7.60 20.81
CA ASP A 215 -14.63 -7.09 21.80
C ASP A 215 -14.68 -5.55 21.86
N LEU A 216 -13.99 -4.85 20.94
CA LEU A 216 -13.90 -3.39 20.86
C LEU A 216 -13.37 -2.72 22.14
N VAL A 217 -12.59 -3.44 22.93
CA VAL A 217 -11.96 -2.90 24.14
C VAL A 217 -10.73 -2.06 23.74
N PRO A 218 -10.67 -0.76 24.10
CA PRO A 218 -9.52 0.08 23.79
C PRO A 218 -8.24 -0.45 24.43
N MET A 219 -7.17 -0.51 23.66
CA MET A 219 -5.85 -0.90 24.14
C MET A 219 -4.89 0.29 24.14
N ASP A 220 -4.11 0.40 25.22
CA ASP A 220 -3.00 1.36 25.28
C ASP A 220 -1.74 0.75 24.65
N ILE A 221 -1.47 1.14 23.41
CA ILE A 221 -0.32 0.69 22.61
C ILE A 221 1.00 1.33 23.11
N ARG A 222 0.94 2.30 24.05
CA ARG A 222 2.13 2.99 24.60
C ARG A 222 2.80 2.26 25.78
N LYS A 223 2.42 1.03 26.10
CA LYS A 223 3.07 0.31 27.20
C LYS A 223 4.46 -0.24 26.79
N LYS A 224 5.48 0.47 27.29
CA LYS A 224 6.91 0.13 27.45
C LYS A 224 7.79 0.15 26.18
N SER A 225 8.19 1.35 25.79
CA SER A 225 9.56 1.61 25.32
C SER A 225 10.32 2.33 26.43
N SER A 226 10.56 1.64 27.55
CA SER A 226 11.54 2.11 28.52
C SER A 226 12.93 1.82 27.93
N ILE A 227 13.51 2.84 27.31
CA ILE A 227 14.97 2.93 27.17
C ILE A 227 15.48 3.10 28.59
N THR A 228 16.14 2.07 29.13
CA THR A 228 17.05 2.26 30.25
C THR A 228 18.30 2.93 29.70
N ASP A 229 18.70 4.03 30.33
CA ASP A 229 19.87 4.86 30.04
C ASP A 229 21.17 4.05 29.86
#